data_AF-A0A2E2JHR1-F1
#
_entry.id   AF-A0A2E2JHR1-F1
#
_cell.length_a   1.000
_cell.length_b   1.000
_cell.length_c   1.000
_cell.angle_alpha   90.00
_cell.angle_beta   90.00
_cell.angle_gamma   90.00
#
_symmetry.space_group_name_H-M   'P 1'
#
loop_
_entity.id
_entity.type
_entity.pdbx_description
1 polymer ?
#
loop_
_entity_poly.entity_id
_entity_poly.type
_entity_poly.pdbx_seq_one_letter_code
_entity_poly.pdbx_strand_id
1 'polypeptide(L)'
;MSQPVLRPAALLAALALTALLGACAAKPGPATSDAAARDDTGLDRMERLTLTANRCWFKSGDAAFAPYSLAPELSSFSGRPRFLLVPRGKPESKPLLVVEGRKGSTAIDTYGPLMGEPVAARISADLSRWRAGADGCSA
;
A
#
# COMPACT_ATOMS: atom_id res chain seq x y z
N MET A 1 -76.96 23.53 36.15
CA MET A 1 -77.31 22.11 35.95
C MET A 1 -76.01 21.36 35.76
N SER A 2 -75.76 20.31 36.54
CA SER A 2 -74.46 19.64 36.66
C SER A 2 -74.61 18.12 36.53
N GLN A 3 -73.50 17.40 36.32
CA GLN A 3 -73.36 15.94 36.09
C GLN A 3 -73.70 15.48 34.65
N PRO A 4 -73.24 14.30 34.14
CA PRO A 4 -72.34 13.27 34.71
C PRO A 4 -70.83 13.68 34.69
N VAL A 5 -69.76 12.85 34.52
CA VAL A 5 -69.55 11.49 34.00
C VAL A 5 -68.40 10.75 34.77
N LEU A 6 -67.61 9.89 34.11
CA LEU A 6 -66.74 8.85 34.65
C LEU A 6 -65.34 8.85 34.01
N ARG A 7 -64.30 8.55 34.81
CA ARG A 7 -62.99 8.08 34.32
C ARG A 7 -62.96 6.54 34.32
N PRO A 8 -62.69 5.85 33.20
CA PRO A 8 -62.24 4.47 33.22
C PRO A 8 -60.71 4.44 33.32
N ALA A 9 -60.19 3.75 34.33
CA ALA A 9 -58.78 3.42 34.43
C ALA A 9 -58.44 2.20 33.55
N ALA A 10 -57.15 2.05 33.24
CA ALA A 10 -56.47 0.79 32.93
C ALA A 10 -57.13 -0.16 31.91
N LEU A 11 -56.70 -0.05 30.65
CA LEU A 11 -56.60 -1.16 29.68
C LEU A 11 -55.51 -0.78 28.66
N LEU A 12 -54.94 -1.77 27.95
CA LEU A 12 -53.81 -1.65 27.00
C LEU A 12 -52.40 -1.57 27.62
N ALA A 13 -52.19 -2.29 28.73
CA ALA A 13 -50.89 -2.87 29.01
C ALA A 13 -50.67 -4.10 28.10
N ALA A 14 -50.27 -3.88 26.84
CA ALA A 14 -49.65 -4.87 25.95
C ALA A 14 -49.39 -4.24 24.56
N LEU A 15 -48.22 -3.64 24.34
CA LEU A 15 -47.70 -3.49 22.98
C LEU A 15 -46.28 -4.07 22.91
N ALA A 16 -46.14 -5.02 21.98
CA ALA A 16 -45.07 -5.99 21.86
C ALA A 16 -43.66 -5.41 21.78
N LEU A 17 -42.73 -6.17 22.39
CA LEU A 17 -41.29 -5.98 22.30
C LEU A 17 -40.78 -6.42 20.90
N THR A 18 -40.79 -5.49 19.94
CA THR A 18 -40.21 -5.61 18.58
C THR A 18 -39.71 -4.23 18.13
N ALA A 19 -38.58 -4.02 17.46
CA ALA A 19 -37.68 -4.96 16.79
C ALA A 19 -36.20 -4.51 16.86
N LEU A 20 -35.31 -5.33 16.29
CA LEU A 20 -33.84 -5.21 16.32
C LEU A 20 -33.27 -4.11 15.40
N LEU A 21 -32.13 -3.56 15.83
CA LEU A 21 -31.01 -3.01 15.03
C LEU A 21 -31.34 -2.17 13.77
N GLY A 22 -31.37 -0.84 13.93
CA GLY A 22 -31.26 0.14 12.84
C GLY A 22 -29.83 0.70 12.72
N ALA A 23 -29.19 0.47 11.57
CA ALA A 23 -27.76 0.67 11.32
C ALA A 23 -27.16 2.05 11.64
N CYS A 24 -25.87 2.05 12.02
CA CYS A 24 -25.00 3.23 11.96
C CYS A 24 -24.97 3.78 10.52
N ALA A 25 -25.52 4.98 10.31
CA ALA A 25 -25.36 5.71 9.07
C ALA A 25 -23.94 6.29 8.98
N ALA A 26 -22.98 5.45 8.54
CA ALA A 26 -21.67 5.92 8.12
C ALA A 26 -21.87 6.89 6.95
N LYS A 27 -21.64 8.18 7.21
CA LYS A 27 -21.74 9.25 6.22
C LYS A 27 -20.87 8.89 5.01
N PRO A 28 -21.43 8.73 3.79
CA PRO A 28 -20.60 8.60 2.61
C PRO A 28 -19.75 9.86 2.50
N GLY A 29 -18.42 9.71 2.61
CA GLY A 29 -17.51 10.70 2.06
C GLY A 29 -17.81 10.84 0.56
N PRO A 30 -17.50 12.00 -0.05
CA PRO A 30 -17.63 12.13 -1.50
C PRO A 30 -16.86 10.98 -2.15
N ALA A 31 -17.53 10.20 -2.99
CA ALA A 31 -16.87 9.20 -3.80
C ALA A 31 -15.86 9.95 -4.68
N THR A 32 -14.58 9.92 -4.30
CA THR A 32 -13.49 10.34 -5.17
C THR A 32 -13.58 9.42 -6.37
N SER A 33 -13.96 10.02 -7.50
CA SER A 33 -14.41 9.33 -8.71
C SER A 33 -13.55 8.14 -9.07
N ASP A 34 -14.17 7.11 -9.65
CA ASP A 34 -13.50 6.05 -10.41
C ASP A 34 -12.68 6.66 -11.56
N ALA A 35 -11.50 7.20 -11.24
CA ALA A 35 -10.54 7.80 -12.16
C ALA A 35 -9.76 6.70 -12.91
N ALA A 36 -10.52 5.67 -13.32
CA ALA A 36 -10.13 4.30 -13.60
C ALA A 36 -9.32 3.64 -12.49
N ALA A 37 -9.71 2.41 -12.14
CA ALA A 37 -8.71 1.36 -12.01
C ALA A 37 -8.04 1.22 -13.39
N ARG A 38 -7.11 2.14 -13.71
CA ARG A 38 -6.09 1.88 -14.72
C ARG A 38 -5.45 0.59 -14.24
N ASP A 39 -5.32 -0.38 -15.13
CA ASP A 39 -4.52 -1.57 -14.85
C ASP A 39 -3.13 -1.08 -14.42
N ASP A 40 -2.87 -1.02 -13.12
CA ASP A 40 -1.57 -0.67 -12.54
C ASP A 40 -0.69 -1.88 -12.84
N THR A 41 -0.14 -1.88 -14.05
CA THR A 41 0.55 -3.04 -14.55
C THR A 41 1.73 -3.32 -13.64
N GLY A 42 2.15 -4.58 -13.58
CA GLY A 42 3.37 -4.93 -12.84
C GLY A 42 4.57 -4.08 -13.28
N LEU A 43 4.54 -3.54 -14.51
CA LEU A 43 5.53 -2.62 -15.04
C LEU A 43 5.41 -1.21 -14.43
N ASP A 44 4.25 -0.54 -14.51
CA ASP A 44 4.06 0.85 -13.98
C ASP A 44 4.43 0.94 -12.49
N ARG A 45 4.05 -0.08 -11.73
CA ARG A 45 4.38 -0.22 -10.30
C ARG A 45 5.88 -0.33 -10.07
N MET A 46 6.56 -1.17 -10.85
CA MET A 46 7.99 -1.38 -10.72
C MET A 46 8.81 -0.21 -11.27
N GLU A 47 8.33 0.50 -12.29
CA GLU A 47 8.86 1.80 -12.73
C GLU A 47 8.82 2.82 -11.59
N ARG A 48 7.66 3.00 -10.94
CA ARG A 48 7.49 3.93 -9.82
C ARG A 48 8.41 3.60 -8.64
N LEU A 49 8.54 2.32 -8.28
CA LEU A 49 9.46 1.86 -7.24
C LEU A 49 10.92 2.10 -7.62
N THR A 50 11.30 1.81 -8.87
CA THR A 50 12.66 2.03 -9.40
C THR A 50 13.05 3.50 -9.39
N LEU A 51 12.17 4.39 -9.86
CA LEU A 51 12.38 5.83 -9.85
C LEU A 51 12.47 6.40 -8.43
N THR A 52 11.68 5.85 -7.50
CA THR A 52 11.68 6.25 -6.09
C THR A 52 12.93 5.77 -5.36
N ALA A 53 13.37 4.52 -5.56
CA ALA A 53 14.64 4.02 -5.07
C ALA A 53 15.82 4.85 -5.62
N ASN A 54 15.84 5.12 -6.92
CA ASN A 54 16.88 5.97 -7.54
C ASN A 54 16.92 7.38 -6.91
N ARG A 55 15.75 8.01 -6.71
CA ARG A 55 15.64 9.31 -6.04
C ARG A 55 16.13 9.28 -4.60
N CYS A 56 15.62 8.33 -3.81
CA CYS A 56 15.73 8.36 -2.36
C CYS A 56 16.93 7.64 -1.76
N TRP A 57 17.54 6.70 -2.49
CA TRP A 57 18.78 6.04 -2.06
C TRP A 57 20.03 6.61 -2.75
N PHE A 58 19.92 7.07 -4.00
CA PHE A 58 21.09 7.46 -4.79
C PHE A 58 21.18 8.97 -5.05
N LYS A 59 20.13 9.61 -5.58
CA LYS A 59 20.17 11.05 -5.88
C LYS A 59 20.10 11.94 -4.64
N SER A 60 19.55 11.43 -3.54
CA SER A 60 19.58 12.04 -2.20
C SER A 60 20.96 12.01 -1.54
N GLY A 61 21.84 11.08 -1.95
CA GLY A 61 23.10 10.81 -1.27
C GLY A 61 23.00 10.00 0.02
N ASP A 62 22.00 9.11 0.16
CA ASP A 62 21.86 8.24 1.34
C ASP A 62 23.12 7.38 1.54
N ALA A 63 23.79 7.58 2.69
CA ALA A 63 25.06 6.95 3.01
C ALA A 63 24.98 5.42 3.09
N ALA A 64 23.82 4.85 3.44
CA ALA A 64 23.61 3.41 3.48
C ALA A 64 23.66 2.76 2.09
N PHE A 65 23.42 3.54 1.03
CA PHE A 65 23.36 3.06 -0.36
C PHE A 65 24.52 3.53 -1.24
N ALA A 66 25.36 4.45 -0.74
CA ALA A 66 26.56 4.93 -1.42
C ALA A 66 27.49 3.83 -2.00
N PRO A 67 27.68 2.64 -1.37
CA PRO A 67 28.52 1.56 -1.93
C PRO A 67 27.95 0.86 -3.17
N TYR A 68 26.70 1.17 -3.57
CA TYR A 68 25.98 0.45 -4.61
C TYR A 68 25.68 1.31 -5.84
N SER A 69 25.02 0.71 -6.82
CA SER A 69 24.37 1.37 -7.95
C SER A 69 23.07 0.63 -8.28
N LEU A 70 22.07 1.36 -8.75
CA LEU A 70 20.80 0.80 -9.19
C LEU A 70 20.88 0.45 -10.69
N ALA A 71 20.46 -0.77 -11.04
CA ALA A 71 20.30 -1.21 -12.42
C ALA A 71 18.82 -1.59 -12.69
N PRO A 72 18.12 -0.91 -13.61
CA PRO A 72 16.73 -1.21 -13.94
C PRO A 72 16.64 -2.33 -15.01
N GLU A 73 15.85 -3.37 -14.74
CA GLU A 73 15.54 -4.46 -15.68
C GLU A 73 14.01 -4.57 -15.86
N LEU A 74 13.42 -3.47 -16.30
CA LEU A 74 11.96 -3.32 -16.38
C LEU A 74 11.39 -3.94 -17.66
N SER A 75 12.12 -3.83 -18.78
CA SER A 75 11.86 -4.53 -20.04
C SER A 75 12.31 -6.00 -19.96
N SER A 76 11.70 -6.81 -19.10
CA SER A 76 12.03 -8.22 -18.95
C SER A 76 11.22 -9.10 -19.90
N PHE A 77 11.90 -9.80 -20.82
CA PHE A 77 11.28 -10.84 -21.68
C PHE A 77 10.58 -11.96 -20.87
N SER A 78 10.90 -12.11 -19.58
CA SER A 78 10.24 -13.06 -18.66
C SER A 78 8.87 -12.59 -18.14
N GLY A 79 8.47 -11.34 -18.43
CA GLY A 79 7.25 -10.74 -17.90
C GLY A 79 7.29 -10.41 -16.40
N ARG A 80 8.49 -10.35 -15.80
CA ARG A 80 8.73 -9.96 -14.41
C ARG A 80 9.67 -8.73 -14.35
N PRO A 81 9.12 -7.50 -14.39
CA PRO A 81 9.91 -6.29 -14.28
C PRO A 81 10.58 -6.22 -12.91
N ARG A 82 11.84 -5.79 -12.88
CA ARG A 82 12.64 -5.71 -11.66
C ARG A 82 13.63 -4.56 -11.67
N PHE A 83 14.18 -4.25 -10.51
CA PHE A 83 15.44 -3.52 -10.41
C PHE A 83 16.39 -4.23 -9.45
N LEU A 84 17.66 -3.92 -9.63
CA LEU A 84 18.78 -4.55 -8.93
C LEU A 84 19.58 -3.48 -8.19
N LEU A 85 20.17 -3.85 -7.05
CA LEU A 85 21.35 -3.16 -6.53
C LEU A 85 22.58 -4.01 -6.77
N VAL A 86 23.60 -3.39 -7.35
CA VAL A 86 24.91 -3.98 -7.67
C VAL A 86 26.03 -3.15 -7.01
N PRO A 87 27.25 -3.68 -6.86
CA PRO A 87 28.42 -2.88 -6.49
C PRO A 87 28.56 -1.58 -7.32
N ARG A 88 28.93 -0.48 -6.67
CA ARG A 88 29.05 0.83 -7.32
C ARG A 88 29.91 0.78 -8.58
N GLY A 89 29.37 1.33 -9.67
CA GLY A 89 30.07 1.42 -10.96
C GLY A 89 30.27 0.09 -11.70
N LYS A 90 29.60 -1.00 -11.27
CA LYS A 90 29.71 -2.33 -11.89
C LYS A 90 28.32 -2.88 -12.27
N PRO A 91 27.63 -2.28 -13.27
CA PRO A 91 26.26 -2.69 -13.68
C PRO A 91 26.16 -4.19 -14.01
N GLU A 92 27.15 -4.74 -14.72
CA GLU A 92 27.20 -6.14 -15.15
C GLU A 92 27.59 -7.15 -14.05
N SER A 93 27.77 -6.70 -12.81
CA SER A 93 28.21 -7.59 -11.71
C SER A 93 27.05 -8.21 -10.95
N LYS A 94 27.31 -9.31 -10.24
CA LYS A 94 26.28 -10.10 -9.54
C LYS A 94 25.41 -9.20 -8.63
N PRO A 95 24.07 -9.25 -8.76
CA PRO A 95 23.16 -8.50 -7.90
C PRO A 95 23.34 -8.83 -6.41
N LEU A 96 23.34 -7.78 -5.59
CA LEU A 96 23.35 -7.84 -4.13
C LEU A 96 21.93 -7.68 -3.56
N LEU A 97 21.05 -6.99 -4.28
CA LEU A 97 19.61 -6.96 -4.05
C LEU A 97 18.88 -7.15 -5.38
N VAL A 98 17.81 -7.92 -5.35
CA VAL A 98 16.81 -8.00 -6.42
C VAL A 98 15.46 -7.61 -5.83
N VAL A 99 14.77 -6.69 -6.51
CA VAL A 99 13.40 -6.29 -6.19
C VAL A 99 12.56 -6.50 -7.44
N GLU A 100 11.65 -7.47 -7.43
CA GLU A 100 10.92 -7.89 -8.63
C GLU A 100 9.40 -8.03 -8.42
N GLY A 101 8.64 -7.73 -9.46
CA GLY A 101 7.19 -7.95 -9.48
C GLY A 101 6.82 -9.44 -9.56
N ARG A 102 5.81 -9.86 -8.80
CA ARG A 102 5.14 -11.15 -9.00
C ARG A 102 4.10 -11.04 -10.10
N LYS A 103 4.15 -11.94 -11.09
CA LYS A 103 3.22 -11.95 -12.22
C LYS A 103 1.77 -12.01 -11.74
N GLY A 104 0.91 -11.14 -12.29
CA GLY A 104 -0.52 -11.08 -11.95
C GLY A 104 -0.83 -10.65 -10.52
N SER A 105 0.11 -9.96 -9.85
CA SER A 105 -0.04 -9.56 -8.45
C SER A 105 0.54 -8.17 -8.18
N THR A 106 -0.01 -7.49 -7.19
CA THR A 106 0.47 -6.23 -6.63
C THR A 106 1.67 -6.41 -5.68
N ALA A 107 2.00 -7.67 -5.34
CA ALA A 107 3.11 -8.02 -4.46
C ALA A 107 4.45 -8.07 -5.22
N ILE A 108 5.50 -7.61 -4.55
CA ILE A 108 6.89 -7.77 -4.98
C ILE A 108 7.55 -8.89 -4.17
N ASP A 109 8.64 -9.42 -4.72
CA ASP A 109 9.62 -10.23 -4.01
C ASP A 109 10.91 -9.41 -3.82
N THR A 110 11.64 -9.69 -2.74
CA THR A 110 12.86 -8.95 -2.38
C THR A 110 13.85 -9.90 -1.74
N TYR A 111 15.03 -10.05 -2.36
CA TYR A 111 16.01 -11.06 -1.97
C TYR A 111 17.42 -10.69 -2.45
N GLY A 112 18.42 -11.43 -1.97
CA GLY A 112 19.84 -11.23 -2.28
C GLY A 112 20.66 -10.96 -1.02
N PRO A 113 22.01 -10.93 -1.13
CA PRO A 113 22.93 -10.67 -0.01
C PRO A 113 22.51 -9.54 0.93
N LEU A 114 22.05 -8.38 0.42
CA LEU A 114 21.70 -7.23 1.28
C LEU A 114 20.54 -7.49 2.24
N MET A 115 19.76 -8.56 2.04
CA MET A 115 18.68 -8.96 2.94
C MET A 115 19.16 -9.73 4.18
N GLY A 116 20.44 -10.11 4.24
CA GLY A 116 21.11 -10.62 5.45
C GLY A 116 21.96 -9.58 6.18
N GLU A 117 22.10 -8.37 5.61
CA GLU A 117 22.96 -7.30 6.12
C GLU A 117 22.18 -6.29 6.99
N PRO A 118 22.84 -5.44 7.81
CA PRO A 118 22.16 -4.43 8.63
C PRO A 118 21.23 -3.48 7.85
N VAL A 119 21.50 -3.24 6.56
CA VAL A 119 20.68 -2.42 5.66
C VAL A 119 19.34 -3.08 5.28
N ALA A 120 19.16 -4.39 5.52
CA ALA A 120 17.96 -5.14 5.18
C ALA A 120 16.67 -4.56 5.79
N ALA A 121 16.74 -4.08 7.04
CA ALA A 121 15.61 -3.46 7.74
C ALA A 121 15.20 -2.14 7.09
N ARG A 122 16.17 -1.36 6.58
CA ARG A 122 15.93 -0.10 5.87
C ARG A 122 15.30 -0.33 4.51
N ILE A 123 15.88 -1.24 3.71
CA ILE A 123 15.29 -1.72 2.45
C ILE A 123 13.85 -2.22 2.72
N SER A 124 13.68 -2.97 3.81
CA SER A 124 12.41 -3.41 4.39
C SER A 124 11.34 -2.33 4.43
N ALA A 125 11.61 -1.32 5.26
CA ALA A 125 10.70 -0.23 5.56
C ALA A 125 10.42 0.65 4.32
N ASP A 126 11.46 0.98 3.56
CA ASP A 126 11.35 1.88 2.41
C ASP A 126 10.47 1.27 1.31
N LEU A 127 10.73 0.02 0.92
CA LEU A 127 9.91 -0.69 -0.07
C LEU A 127 8.46 -0.86 0.42
N SER A 128 8.24 -1.11 1.72
CA SER A 128 6.90 -1.23 2.28
C SER A 128 6.11 0.08 2.17
N ARG A 129 6.71 1.21 2.56
CA ARG A 129 6.07 2.54 2.46
C ARG A 129 5.80 2.92 1.00
N TRP A 130 6.76 2.68 0.10
CA TRP A 130 6.61 3.07 -1.31
C TRP A 130 5.58 2.22 -2.06
N ARG A 131 5.44 0.93 -1.72
CA ARG A 131 4.33 0.09 -2.21
C ARG A 131 2.96 0.55 -1.75
N ALA A 132 2.88 1.17 -0.56
CA ALA A 132 1.66 1.79 -0.04
C ALA A 132 1.35 3.16 -0.66
N GLY A 133 2.18 3.65 -1.59
CA GLY A 133 1.96 4.90 -2.33
C GLY A 133 2.74 6.11 -1.81
N ALA A 134 3.55 5.98 -0.76
CA ALA A 134 4.46 7.04 -0.35
C ALA A 134 5.58 7.23 -1.38
N ASP A 135 6.03 8.47 -1.58
CA ASP A 135 7.13 8.83 -2.49
C ASP A 135 8.31 9.54 -1.78
N GLY A 136 8.13 9.88 -0.51
CA GLY A 136 9.13 10.52 0.33
C GLY A 136 10.34 9.64 0.67
N CYS A 137 11.48 10.30 0.80
CA CYS A 137 12.73 9.72 1.28
C CYS A 137 12.81 9.88 2.81
N SER A 138 13.40 8.91 3.52
CA SER A 138 13.40 8.89 4.99
C SER A 138 14.80 8.70 5.58
N ALA A 139 15.79 9.46 5.07
CA ALA A 139 17.22 9.40 5.39
C ALA A 139 17.52 8.88 6.81
#